data_AF-A0A559ID03-F1
#
_entry.id   AF-A0A559ID03-F1
#
_cell.length_a   1.000
_cell.length_b   1.000
_cell.length_c   1.000
_cell.angle_alpha   90.00
_cell.angle_beta   90.00
_cell.angle_gamma   90.00
#
_symmetry.space_group_name_H-M   'P 1'
#
loop_
_entity.id
_entity.type
_entity.pdbx_description
1 polymer ?
#
loop_
_entity_poly.entity_id
_entity_poly.type
_entity_poly.pdbx_seq_one_letter_code
_entity_poly.pdbx_strand_id
1 'polypeptide(L)'
;MNQPLYILQIIDEGFSQRTIPDYDMERFLHSAALAITKYLELYGYKTAEDQELRTEDGYAKVIVAHVDDHDAEETIWSYPFDGEMRSDLAIQQLRDQIVIHQGIRAYCLLGI
;
A
#
# COMPACT_ATOMS: atom_id res chain seq x y z
N MET A 1 23.23 7.25 -1.00
CA MET A 1 22.05 6.79 -0.22
C MET A 1 21.12 6.13 -1.20
N ASN A 2 20.91 4.83 -1.08
CA ASN A 2 19.98 4.12 -1.95
C ASN A 2 18.60 4.14 -1.29
N GLN A 3 17.70 4.99 -1.77
CA GLN A 3 16.35 5.12 -1.20
C GLN A 3 15.42 4.11 -1.89
N PRO A 4 14.60 3.35 -1.13
CA PRO A 4 13.59 2.49 -1.72
C PRO A 4 12.54 3.31 -2.49
N LEU A 5 12.00 2.74 -3.56
CA LEU A 5 10.83 3.23 -4.25
C LEU A 5 9.60 2.49 -3.74
N TYR A 6 8.64 3.23 -3.17
CA TYR A 6 7.34 2.71 -2.77
C TYR A 6 6.36 2.83 -3.91
N ILE A 7 5.65 1.74 -4.20
CA ILE A 7 4.69 1.68 -5.30
C ILE A 7 3.36 1.16 -4.74
N LEU A 8 2.36 2.02 -4.69
CA LEU A 8 0.97 1.59 -4.46
C LEU A 8 0.38 1.14 -5.80
N GLN A 9 -0.27 0.00 -5.81
CA GLN A 9 -1.16 -0.44 -6.88
C GLN A 9 -2.57 -0.66 -6.32
N ILE A 10 -3.56 -0.03 -6.96
CA ILE A 10 -4.98 -0.32 -6.76
C ILE A 10 -5.42 -1.22 -7.91
N ILE A 11 -5.95 -2.38 -7.58
CA ILE A 11 -6.33 -3.43 -8.53
C ILE A 11 -7.81 -3.76 -8.32
N ASP A 12 -8.52 -3.98 -9.42
CA ASP A 12 -9.95 -4.31 -9.44
C ASP A 12 -10.25 -5.14 -10.69
N GLU A 13 -11.02 -6.21 -10.56
CA GLU A 13 -11.26 -7.18 -11.65
C GLU A 13 -9.98 -7.72 -12.31
N GLY A 14 -8.87 -7.75 -11.56
CA GLY A 14 -7.54 -8.16 -12.06
C GLY A 14 -6.79 -7.09 -12.87
N PHE A 15 -7.33 -5.87 -13.00
CA PHE A 15 -6.70 -4.76 -13.72
C PHE A 15 -6.15 -3.70 -12.76
N SER A 16 -4.98 -3.17 -13.08
CA SER A 16 -4.40 -2.03 -12.35
C SER A 16 -5.17 -0.75 -12.68
N GLN A 17 -5.98 -0.30 -11.72
CA GLN A 17 -6.75 0.94 -11.83
C GLN A 17 -5.88 2.17 -11.59
N ARG A 18 -4.89 2.06 -10.69
CA ARG A 18 -4.00 3.17 -10.35
C ARG A 18 -2.67 2.69 -9.80
N THR A 19 -1.60 3.40 -10.20
CA THR A 19 -0.25 3.19 -9.69
C THR A 19 0.32 4.50 -9.18
N ILE A 20 0.85 4.52 -7.95
CA ILE A 20 1.49 5.70 -7.36
C ILE A 20 2.89 5.32 -6.87
N PRO A 21 3.94 5.76 -7.58
CA PRO A 21 5.33 5.61 -7.15
C PRO A 21 5.80 6.84 -6.35
N ASP A 22 6.52 6.63 -5.25
CA ASP A 22 7.21 7.71 -4.53
C ASP A 22 8.40 7.18 -3.68
N TYR A 23 9.44 8.00 -3.52
CA TYR A 23 10.62 7.70 -2.70
C TYR A 23 10.49 8.25 -1.27
N ASP A 24 9.65 9.28 -1.07
CA ASP A 24 9.42 9.89 0.24
C ASP A 24 8.26 9.18 0.93
N MET A 25 8.52 8.59 2.10
CA MET A 25 7.53 7.78 2.82
C MET A 25 6.28 8.59 3.23
N GLU A 26 6.44 9.82 3.70
CA GLU A 26 5.30 10.60 4.19
C GLU A 26 4.44 11.09 3.03
N ARG A 27 5.07 11.56 1.94
CA ARG A 27 4.37 11.94 0.71
C ARG A 27 3.69 10.73 0.06
N PHE A 28 4.33 9.57 0.10
CA PHE A 28 3.77 8.30 -0.36
C PHE A 28 2.50 7.95 0.42
N LEU A 29 2.57 7.88 1.75
CA LEU A 29 1.44 7.53 2.61
C LEU A 29 0.26 8.49 2.42
N HIS A 30 0.54 9.79 2.30
CA HIS A 30 -0.49 10.78 2.02
C HIS A 30 -1.16 10.54 0.66
N SER A 31 -0.36 10.32 -0.39
CA SER A 31 -0.87 10.05 -1.73
C SER A 31 -1.66 8.73 -1.80
N ALA A 32 -1.21 7.72 -1.07
CA ALA A 32 -1.87 6.43 -0.98
C ALA A 32 -3.24 6.53 -0.31
N ALA A 33 -3.33 7.21 0.84
CA ALA A 33 -4.59 7.45 1.52
C ALA A 33 -5.60 8.18 0.63
N LEU A 34 -5.15 9.24 -0.05
CA LEU A 34 -5.98 10.01 -0.98
C LEU A 34 -6.46 9.17 -2.17
N ALA A 35 -5.58 8.31 -2.70
CA ALA A 35 -5.89 7.48 -3.86
C ALA A 35 -6.90 6.39 -3.54
N ILE A 36 -6.73 5.70 -2.41
CA ILE A 36 -7.65 4.68 -1.92
C ILE A 36 -9.01 5.31 -1.63
N THR A 37 -9.04 6.42 -0.88
CA THR A 37 -10.28 7.13 -0.56
C THR A 37 -11.05 7.51 -1.82
N LYS A 38 -10.38 8.18 -2.78
CA LYS A 38 -11.02 8.58 -4.04
C LYS A 38 -11.50 7.41 -4.87
N TYR A 39 -10.76 6.31 -4.88
CA TYR A 39 -11.16 5.12 -5.61
C TYR A 39 -12.42 4.50 -4.98
N LEU A 40 -12.43 4.31 -3.66
CA LEU A 40 -13.59 3.81 -2.94
C LEU A 40 -14.81 4.74 -3.07
N GLU A 41 -14.63 6.05 -3.05
CA GLU A 41 -15.72 7.02 -3.28
C GLU A 41 -16.35 6.91 -4.69
N LEU A 42 -15.56 6.52 -5.70
CA LEU A 42 -16.02 6.43 -7.09
C LEU A 42 -16.67 5.09 -7.43
N TYR A 43 -16.12 4.01 -6.89
CA TYR A 43 -16.49 2.64 -7.30
C TYR A 43 -17.04 1.80 -6.15
N GLY A 44 -16.82 2.22 -4.91
CA GLY A 44 -17.22 1.48 -3.74
C GLY A 44 -18.71 1.60 -3.45
N TYR A 45 -19.24 0.55 -2.84
CA TYR A 45 -20.58 0.52 -2.26
C TYR A 45 -20.48 0.15 -0.77
N LYS A 46 -21.58 0.28 -0.04
CA LYS A 46 -21.62 -0.01 1.40
C LYS A 46 -22.91 -0.71 1.77
N THR A 47 -22.82 -1.74 2.61
CA THR A 47 -23.94 -2.41 3.28
C THR A 47 -24.10 -1.89 4.70
N ALA A 48 -25.13 -2.35 5.42
CA ALA A 48 -25.37 -1.93 6.80
C ALA A 48 -24.29 -2.44 7.79
N GLU A 49 -23.55 -3.48 7.42
CA GLU A 49 -22.56 -4.14 8.29
C GLU A 49 -21.14 -3.62 8.04
N ASP A 50 -20.89 -2.98 6.89
CA ASP A 50 -19.55 -2.53 6.53
C ASP A 50 -19.11 -1.31 7.35
N GLN A 51 -17.84 -1.30 7.75
CA GLN A 51 -17.22 -0.15 8.41
C GLN A 51 -16.81 0.91 7.39
N GLU A 52 -16.45 0.50 6.18
CA GLU A 52 -15.93 1.33 5.08
C GLU A 52 -16.62 0.96 3.76
N LEU A 53 -16.40 1.77 2.72
CA LEU A 53 -16.76 1.39 1.35
C LEU A 53 -15.97 0.13 0.92
N ARG A 54 -16.64 -0.72 0.14
CA ARG A 54 -16.12 -1.98 -0.38
C ARG A 54 -16.30 -2.10 -1.89
N THR A 55 -15.55 -2.99 -2.51
CA THR A 55 -15.78 -3.45 -3.90
C THR A 55 -15.95 -4.98 -3.92
N GLU A 56 -16.27 -5.57 -5.08
CA GLU A 56 -16.47 -7.02 -5.18
C GLU A 56 -15.15 -7.79 -5.07
N ASP A 57 -14.10 -7.33 -5.77
CA ASP A 57 -12.80 -8.02 -5.83
C ASP A 57 -11.59 -7.06 -5.82
N GLY A 58 -11.82 -5.78 -5.53
CA GLY A 58 -10.78 -4.77 -5.51
C GLY A 58 -9.91 -4.78 -4.25
N TYR A 59 -8.66 -4.38 -4.40
CA TYR A 59 -7.71 -4.26 -3.31
C TYR A 59 -6.58 -3.28 -3.64
N ALA A 60 -5.89 -2.82 -2.60
CA ALA A 60 -4.63 -2.11 -2.72
C ALA A 60 -3.47 -3.02 -2.29
N LYS A 61 -2.30 -2.85 -2.92
CA LYS A 61 -1.05 -3.44 -2.44
C LYS A 61 0.10 -2.45 -2.56
N VAL A 62 1.11 -2.60 -1.71
CA VAL A 62 2.34 -1.82 -1.77
C VAL A 62 3.52 -2.73 -2.04
N ILE A 63 4.26 -2.36 -3.08
CA ILE A 63 5.50 -2.98 -3.50
C ILE A 63 6.64 -2.03 -3.14
N VAL A 64 7.74 -2.57 -2.62
CA VAL A 64 8.99 -1.85 -2.45
C VAL A 64 9.96 -2.36 -3.51
N ALA A 65 10.50 -1.43 -4.30
CA ALA A 65 11.55 -1.70 -5.27
C ALA A 65 12.86 -1.03 -4.84
N HIS A 66 13.98 -1.74 -5.02
CA HIS A 66 15.32 -1.24 -4.70
C HIS A 66 16.14 -1.10 -5.98
N VAL A 67 16.83 0.03 -6.13
CA VAL A 67 17.56 0.35 -7.37
C VAL A 67 18.78 -0.56 -7.60
N ASP A 68 19.35 -1.13 -6.53
CA ASP A 68 20.55 -1.97 -6.61
C ASP A 68 20.24 -3.48 -6.72
N ASP A 69 18.96 -3.86 -6.61
CA ASP A 69 18.54 -5.25 -6.60
C ASP A 69 17.27 -5.42 -7.46
N HIS A 70 17.51 -5.60 -8.77
CA HIS A 70 16.46 -5.68 -9.78
C HIS A 70 15.50 -6.87 -9.59
N ASP A 71 15.87 -7.87 -8.78
CA ASP A 71 15.04 -9.04 -8.49
C ASP A 71 14.30 -8.93 -7.15
N ALA A 72 14.51 -7.86 -6.37
CA ALA A 72 13.93 -7.69 -5.04
C ALA A 72 12.73 -6.74 -5.00
N GLU A 73 11.80 -6.90 -5.93
CA GLU A 73 10.45 -6.34 -5.75
C GLU A 73 9.72 -7.16 -4.69
N GLU A 74 9.38 -6.53 -3.58
CA GLU A 74 8.72 -7.19 -2.45
C GLU A 74 7.37 -6.53 -2.17
N THR A 75 6.30 -7.34 -2.12
CA THR A 75 5.00 -6.86 -1.63
C THR A 75 5.03 -6.88 -0.11
N ILE A 76 4.98 -5.70 0.50
CA ILE A 76 5.09 -5.54 1.97
C ILE A 76 3.74 -5.37 2.67
N TRP A 77 2.68 -5.10 1.88
CA TRP A 77 1.37 -4.78 2.43
C TRP A 77 0.29 -4.95 1.37
N SER A 78 -0.89 -5.41 1.80
CA SER A 78 -2.11 -5.52 1.00
C SER A 78 -3.32 -5.15 1.86
N TYR A 79 -4.31 -4.54 1.24
CA TYR A 79 -5.57 -4.15 1.87
C TYR A 79 -6.74 -4.48 0.93
N PRO A 80 -7.51 -5.54 1.24
CA PRO A 80 -8.73 -5.84 0.49
C PRO A 80 -9.78 -4.76 0.76
N PHE A 81 -10.52 -4.36 -0.28
CA PHE A 81 -11.66 -3.47 -0.12
C PHE A 81 -12.91 -4.27 0.24
N ASP A 82 -12.85 -5.04 1.33
CA ASP A 82 -13.94 -5.91 1.78
C ASP A 82 -14.97 -5.20 2.68
N GLY A 83 -14.67 -3.98 3.11
CA GLY A 83 -15.52 -3.17 4.00
C GLY A 83 -15.31 -3.46 5.49
N GLU A 84 -14.46 -4.42 5.86
CA GLU A 84 -14.24 -4.82 7.26
C GLU A 84 -13.34 -3.83 8.00
N MET A 85 -12.29 -3.34 7.34
CA MET A 85 -11.31 -2.41 7.92
C MET A 85 -11.45 -1.01 7.31
N ARG A 86 -11.40 0.02 8.17
CA ARG A 86 -11.36 1.42 7.74
C ARG A 86 -10.04 1.76 7.06
N SER A 87 -10.13 2.58 6.02
CA SER A 87 -8.98 2.94 5.19
C SER A 87 -7.88 3.69 5.96
N ASP A 88 -8.22 4.51 6.96
CA ASP A 88 -7.26 5.21 7.82
C ASP A 88 -6.44 4.25 8.68
N LEU A 89 -7.08 3.21 9.24
CA LEU A 89 -6.39 2.15 9.99
C LEU A 89 -5.48 1.33 9.07
N ALA A 90 -5.94 1.04 7.85
CA ALA A 90 -5.15 0.31 6.86
C ALA A 90 -3.87 1.10 6.47
N ILE A 91 -3.98 2.42 6.29
CA ILE A 91 -2.82 3.30 6.04
C ILE A 91 -1.88 3.37 7.24
N GLN A 92 -2.40 3.34 8.47
CA GLN A 92 -1.55 3.25 9.66
C GLN A 92 -0.78 1.92 9.70
N GLN A 93 -1.43 0.79 9.38
CA GLN A 93 -0.74 -0.49 9.27
C GLN A 93 0.35 -0.48 8.19
N LEU A 94 0.08 0.15 7.03
CA LEU A 94 1.09 0.32 5.98
C LEU A 94 2.31 1.11 6.48
N ARG A 95 2.09 2.21 7.23
CA ARG A 95 3.18 2.97 7.84
C ARG A 95 4.04 2.09 8.73
N ASP A 96 3.42 1.33 9.62
CA ASP A 96 4.12 0.44 10.55
C ASP A 96 4.93 -0.64 9.79
N GLN A 97 4.34 -1.21 8.73
CA GLN A 97 5.03 -2.18 7.87
C GLN A 97 6.24 -1.58 7.16
N ILE A 98 6.14 -0.36 6.63
CA ILE A 98 7.29 0.32 6.01
C ILE A 98 8.42 0.53 7.01
N VAL A 99 8.12 0.95 8.25
CA VAL A 99 9.13 1.16 9.30
C VAL A 99 9.81 -0.17 9.66
N ILE A 100 9.04 -1.25 9.82
CA ILE A 100 9.60 -2.58 10.10
C ILE A 100 10.50 -3.05 8.95
N HIS A 101 10.03 -2.91 7.70
CA HIS A 101 10.77 -3.31 6.50
C HIS A 101 12.11 -2.57 6.38
N GLN A 102 12.12 -1.26 6.58
CA GLN A 102 13.35 -0.46 6.62
C GLN A 102 14.28 -0.89 7.76
N GLY A 103 13.71 -1.19 8.94
CA GLY A 103 14.46 -1.66 10.10
C GLY A 103 15.16 -2.99 9.85
N ILE A 104 14.45 -4.01 9.37
CA ILE A 104 15.00 -5.34 9.07
C ILE A 104 16.15 -5.25 8.06
N ARG A 105 15.99 -4.48 6.98
CA ARG A 105 17.06 -4.31 5.99
C ARG A 105 18.30 -3.62 6.55
N ALA A 106 18.14 -2.65 7.46
CA ALA A 106 19.29 -2.03 8.14
C ALA A 106 20.10 -3.07 8.93
N TYR A 107 19.44 -4.03 9.59
CA TYR A 107 20.14 -5.13 10.27
C TYR A 107 20.82 -6.10 9.30
N CYS A 108 20.15 -6.51 8.21
CA CYS A 108 20.73 -7.41 7.21
C CYS A 108 21.99 -6.82 6.53
N LEU A 109 22.02 -5.52 6.26
CA LEU A 109 23.17 -4.84 5.65
C LEU A 109 24.36 -4.68 6.63
N LEU A 110 24.12 -4.74 7.94
CA LEU A 110 25.16 -4.61 8.96
C LEU A 110 25.80 -5.94 9.38
N GLY A 111 25.32 -7.08 8.86
CA GLY A 111 26.00 -8.38 9.00
C GLY A 111 26.20 -8.85 10.45
N ILE A 112 25.15 -8.76 11.28
CA ILE A 112 25.06 -9.46 12.57
C ILE A 112 24.17 -10.68 12.40
#